data_AF-A0A3N4KGQ4-F1
#
_entry.id   AF-A0A3N4KGQ4-F1
#
_cell.length_a   1.000
_cell.length_b   1.000
_cell.length_c   1.000
_cell.angle_alpha   90.00
_cell.angle_beta   90.00
_cell.angle_gamma   90.00
#
_symmetry.space_group_name_H-M   'P 1'
#
loop_
_entity.id
_entity.type
_entity.pdbx_description
1 polymer ?
#
loop_
_entity_poly.entity_id
_entity_poly.type
_entity_poly.pdbx_seq_one_letter_code
_entity_poly.pdbx_strand_id
1 'polypeptide(L)'
;TITAPDLLLAPLSRGVIPVLPPLAMDTAHMYAATTGDDLLLALTALLAAQDGVALERIVLLDPLGGIPSHDRPAGAHVFINLAQEHDTITGHLPADSPHARNLHVLRTALEMLPATSSALITTPSLAAAAAAAAAATTTAAAAPTKTKNPLIHNLLTDKPLTSSSLPVQAHHTGTLTTLLKRGIPLTVHIGVQLSDPAIDLPKLVALVEDSFGKRLDLEHYLKRVDGHIAALVVAGEYEGAAIVTWEYPDSDPDPDSDSEVVGGEEATHCDAEAAEAAALRAAASAPGREKAKRVLYLDKFAVLKRSQGTGGVADVVFKGMVESVRSGALRAEGIVWRSRRWNMVNKWYFERAKGTYKIPDSGWTMFWTSRDVGADAEGVRRFCEYERVCRAIVPSLVD
;
A
#
# COMPACT_ATOMS: atom_id res chain seq x y z
N THR A 1 35.50 8.29 8.46
CA THR A 1 35.75 7.46 7.26
C THR A 1 36.49 6.20 7.68
N ILE A 2 36.26 5.07 7.00
CA ILE A 2 36.96 3.81 7.32
C ILE A 2 38.27 3.77 6.52
N THR A 3 39.41 3.75 7.21
CA THR A 3 40.74 3.90 6.60
C THR A 3 41.38 2.57 6.20
N ALA A 4 40.92 1.44 6.75
CA ALA A 4 41.45 0.11 6.48
C ALA A 4 40.31 -0.88 6.15
N PRO A 5 39.73 -0.80 4.94
CA PRO A 5 38.58 -1.63 4.56
C PRO A 5 38.91 -3.13 4.53
N ASP A 6 40.16 -3.51 4.24
CA ASP A 6 40.60 -4.92 4.18
C ASP A 6 40.43 -5.66 5.51
N LEU A 7 40.54 -4.95 6.65
CA LEU A 7 40.30 -5.53 7.98
C LEU A 7 38.85 -5.95 8.18
N LEU A 8 37.92 -5.37 7.41
CA LEU A 8 36.50 -5.75 7.39
C LEU A 8 36.21 -6.77 6.28
N LEU A 9 36.69 -6.50 5.06
CA LEU A 9 36.34 -7.29 3.88
C LEU A 9 36.99 -8.68 3.89
N ALA A 10 38.23 -8.81 4.39
CA ALA A 10 38.92 -10.11 4.41
C ALA A 10 38.30 -11.13 5.38
N PRO A 11 37.84 -10.76 6.60
CA PRO A 11 37.04 -11.67 7.43
C PRO A 11 35.70 -12.03 6.78
N LEU A 12 35.00 -11.06 6.18
CA LEU A 12 33.71 -11.30 5.53
C LEU A 12 33.83 -12.29 4.37
N SER A 13 34.87 -12.19 3.54
CA SER A 13 35.11 -13.13 2.45
C SER A 13 35.43 -14.56 2.92
N ARG A 14 35.84 -14.71 4.18
CA ARG A 14 36.05 -16.01 4.86
C ARG A 14 34.81 -16.50 5.62
N GLY A 15 33.67 -15.82 5.53
CA GLY A 15 32.45 -16.17 6.25
C GLY A 15 32.49 -15.87 7.75
N VAL A 16 33.43 -15.02 8.21
CA VAL A 16 33.50 -14.57 9.60
C VAL A 16 32.61 -13.35 9.77
N ILE A 17 31.82 -13.31 10.85
CA ILE A 17 31.01 -12.15 11.22
C ILE A 17 31.87 -11.20 12.08
N PRO A 18 32.30 -10.04 11.56
CA PRO A 18 33.08 -9.08 12.33
C PRO A 18 32.20 -8.37 13.36
N VAL A 19 32.71 -8.24 14.59
CA VAL A 19 32.06 -7.45 15.66
C VAL A 19 32.89 -6.19 15.86
N LEU A 20 32.29 -5.04 15.56
CA LEU A 20 32.96 -3.74 15.60
C LEU A 20 32.47 -2.94 16.81
N PRO A 21 33.36 -2.56 17.75
CA PRO A 21 33.01 -1.58 18.76
C PRO A 21 32.91 -0.18 18.13
N PRO A 22 32.08 0.73 18.68
CA PRO A 22 31.98 2.11 18.22
C PRO A 22 33.21 2.92 18.69
N LEU A 23 34.37 2.60 18.13
CA LEU A 23 35.64 3.27 18.37
C LEU A 23 36.16 3.87 17.07
N ALA A 24 36.60 5.12 17.14
CA ALA A 24 37.30 5.80 16.06
C ALA A 24 38.74 6.10 16.48
N MET A 25 39.57 6.45 15.50
CA MET A 25 40.94 6.91 15.72
C MET A 25 41.08 8.28 15.06
N ASP A 26 41.65 9.24 15.80
CA ASP A 26 41.90 10.57 15.27
C ASP A 26 43.16 10.62 14.37
N THR A 27 43.46 11.80 13.84
CA THR A 27 44.65 12.02 12.99
C THR A 27 45.98 11.86 13.72
N ALA A 28 45.97 11.84 15.06
CA ALA A 28 47.13 11.61 15.91
C ALA A 28 47.25 10.15 16.38
N HIS A 29 46.43 9.24 15.81
CA HIS A 29 46.36 7.82 16.18
C HIS A 29 45.88 7.56 17.61
N MET A 30 45.12 8.48 18.19
CA MET A 30 44.50 8.31 19.50
C MET A 30 43.07 7.78 19.34
N TYR A 31 42.68 6.86 20.24
CA TYR A 31 41.31 6.35 20.27
C TYR A 31 40.35 7.45 20.74
N ALA A 32 39.29 7.66 19.96
CA ALA A 32 38.19 8.55 20.28
C ALA A 32 36.87 7.77 20.30
N ALA A 33 35.95 8.16 21.18
CA ALA A 33 34.60 7.62 21.18
C ALA A 33 33.86 8.09 19.91
N THR A 34 33.17 7.18 19.25
CA THR A 34 32.21 7.50 18.17
C THR A 34 30.84 6.96 18.54
N THR A 35 29.81 7.36 17.81
CA THR A 35 28.47 6.78 17.97
C THR A 35 28.32 5.53 17.09
N GLY A 36 27.36 4.67 17.43
CA GLY A 36 26.96 3.56 16.56
C GLY A 36 26.35 4.04 15.25
N ASP A 37 25.70 5.22 15.26
CA ASP A 37 25.07 5.84 14.11
C ASP A 37 26.12 6.29 13.07
N ASP A 38 27.17 6.98 13.52
CA ASP A 38 28.30 7.38 12.67
C ASP A 38 29.01 6.17 12.06
N LEU A 39 29.16 5.10 12.85
CA LEU A 39 29.76 3.85 12.39
C LEU A 39 28.88 3.18 11.33
N LEU A 40 27.56 3.14 11.54
CA LEU A 40 26.61 2.57 10.59
C LEU A 40 26.67 3.32 9.24
N LEU A 41 26.65 4.65 9.27
CA LEU A 41 26.74 5.47 8.06
C LEU A 41 28.09 5.28 7.35
N ALA A 42 29.19 5.26 8.09
CA ALA A 42 30.52 5.04 7.51
C ALA A 42 30.68 3.65 6.89
N LEU A 43 30.14 2.61 7.54
CA LEU A 43 30.11 1.23 7.00
C LEU A 43 29.23 1.14 5.76
N THR A 44 28.06 1.77 5.79
CA THR A 44 27.14 1.79 4.65
C THR A 44 27.79 2.44 3.43
N ALA A 45 28.41 3.62 3.61
CA ALA A 45 29.13 4.32 2.55
C ALA A 45 30.29 3.47 2.00
N LEU A 46 31.05 2.80 2.87
CA LEU A 46 32.15 1.93 2.45
C LEU A 46 31.62 0.78 1.58
N LEU A 47 30.63 0.03 2.07
CA LEU A 47 30.10 -1.16 1.40
C LEU A 47 29.35 -0.80 0.10
N ALA A 48 28.68 0.35 0.06
CA ALA A 48 28.04 0.86 -1.15
C ALA A 48 29.05 1.18 -2.27
N ALA A 49 30.28 1.54 -1.90
CA ALA A 49 31.36 1.86 -2.84
C ALA A 49 32.21 0.63 -3.22
N GLN A 50 32.02 -0.53 -2.61
CA GLN A 50 32.78 -1.74 -2.93
C GLN A 50 32.15 -2.51 -4.10
N ASP A 51 32.94 -2.77 -5.12
CA ASP A 51 32.52 -3.63 -6.23
C ASP A 51 32.31 -5.08 -5.74
N GLY A 52 31.23 -5.70 -6.21
CA GLY A 52 30.91 -7.09 -5.90
C GLY A 52 30.31 -7.33 -4.51
N VAL A 53 30.08 -6.27 -3.72
CA VAL A 53 29.38 -6.35 -2.43
C VAL A 53 28.03 -5.65 -2.53
N ALA A 54 26.94 -6.37 -2.25
CA ALA A 54 25.60 -5.82 -2.20
C ALA A 54 25.10 -5.77 -0.76
N LEU A 55 24.95 -4.57 -0.20
CA LEU A 55 24.31 -4.39 1.10
C LEU A 55 22.79 -4.39 0.94
N GLU A 56 22.18 -5.56 1.05
CA GLU A 56 20.73 -5.72 0.87
C GLU A 56 19.92 -5.29 2.10
N ARG A 57 20.51 -5.42 3.30
CA ARG A 57 19.74 -5.26 4.53
C ARG A 57 20.52 -4.63 5.68
N ILE A 58 19.90 -3.65 6.31
CA ILE A 58 20.35 -3.05 7.57
C ILE A 58 19.38 -3.47 8.67
N VAL A 59 19.88 -4.04 9.77
CA VAL A 59 19.03 -4.40 10.92
C VAL A 59 19.46 -3.58 12.13
N LEU A 60 18.53 -2.79 12.66
CA LEU A 60 18.73 -1.97 13.84
C LEU A 60 17.95 -2.59 15.01
N LEU A 61 18.69 -2.96 16.05
CA LEU A 61 18.11 -3.52 17.28
C LEU A 61 17.97 -2.42 18.32
N ASP A 62 16.73 -2.02 18.59
CA ASP A 62 16.42 -0.97 19.57
C ASP A 62 15.53 -1.54 20.68
N PRO A 63 15.85 -1.34 21.97
CA PRO A 63 14.98 -1.76 23.07
C PRO A 63 13.55 -1.21 23.00
N LEU A 64 13.35 -0.01 22.45
CA LEU A 64 12.03 0.60 22.25
C LEU A 64 11.28 -0.01 21.07
N GLY A 65 12.00 -0.65 20.14
CA GLY A 65 11.44 -1.25 18.92
C GLY A 65 11.24 -0.24 17.79
N GLY A 66 10.33 -0.59 16.88
CA GLY A 66 10.05 0.15 15.65
C GLY A 66 9.52 1.57 15.85
N ILE A 67 9.37 2.30 14.75
CA ILE A 67 8.90 3.69 14.75
C ILE A 67 7.40 3.72 15.12
N PRO A 68 6.97 4.44 16.17
CA PRO A 68 5.57 4.45 16.61
C PRO A 68 4.64 5.03 15.53
N SER A 69 3.40 4.51 15.45
CA SER A 69 2.40 4.94 14.46
C SER A 69 1.15 5.52 15.12
N HIS A 70 0.66 6.65 14.61
CA HIS A 70 -0.56 7.29 15.12
C HIS A 70 -1.80 6.39 14.92
N ASP A 71 -1.87 5.68 13.80
CA ASP A 71 -2.96 4.74 13.51
C ASP A 71 -2.96 3.53 14.46
N ARG A 72 -1.88 3.31 15.21
CA ARG A 72 -1.68 2.18 16.11
C ARG A 72 -1.22 2.66 17.48
N PRO A 73 -2.14 3.03 18.39
CA PRO A 73 -1.83 3.65 19.68
C PRO A 73 -0.88 2.88 20.61
N ALA A 74 -0.57 1.62 20.31
CA ALA A 74 0.39 0.77 21.04
C ALA A 74 1.30 -0.04 20.11
N GLY A 75 1.56 0.44 18.89
CA GLY A 75 2.33 -0.31 17.89
C GLY A 75 3.16 0.58 16.96
N ALA A 76 4.10 -0.07 16.29
CA ALA A 76 4.97 0.54 15.31
C ALA A 76 4.31 0.59 13.92
N HIS A 77 4.83 1.48 13.08
CA HIS A 77 4.67 1.41 11.64
C HIS A 77 5.17 0.04 11.19
N VAL A 78 4.35 -0.65 10.43
CA VAL A 78 4.68 -1.99 9.92
C VAL A 78 5.67 -1.87 8.76
N PHE A 79 5.39 -0.91 7.88
CA PHE A 79 6.23 -0.54 6.75
C PHE A 79 6.20 0.97 6.60
N ILE A 80 7.34 1.56 6.26
CA ILE A 80 7.51 2.98 5.93
C ILE A 80 8.12 3.06 4.54
N ASN A 81 7.39 3.73 3.64
CA ASN A 81 7.95 4.22 2.38
C ASN A 81 8.57 5.60 2.63
N LEU A 82 9.91 5.68 2.73
CA LEU A 82 10.59 6.91 3.08
C LEU A 82 10.35 8.04 2.07
N ALA A 83 10.18 7.72 0.79
CA ALA A 83 9.90 8.71 -0.25
C ALA A 83 8.56 9.46 -0.07
N GLN A 84 7.63 8.92 0.72
CA GLN A 84 6.29 9.48 0.90
C GLN A 84 6.02 9.91 2.34
N GLU A 85 6.48 9.13 3.31
CA GLU A 85 6.02 9.25 4.69
C GLU A 85 7.05 9.89 5.63
N HIS A 86 8.30 10.06 5.18
CA HIS A 86 9.37 10.52 6.07
C HIS A 86 9.04 11.84 6.76
N ASP A 87 8.65 12.87 5.99
CA ASP A 87 8.49 14.22 6.53
C ASP A 87 7.27 14.29 7.46
N THR A 88 6.18 13.62 7.08
CA THR A 88 4.99 13.48 7.93
C THR A 88 5.32 12.76 9.23
N ILE A 89 6.04 11.62 9.19
CA ILE A 89 6.39 10.87 10.40
C ILE A 89 7.34 11.69 11.27
N THR A 90 8.36 12.31 10.67
CA THR A 90 9.32 13.16 11.38
C THR A 90 8.63 14.32 12.11
N GLY A 91 7.63 14.95 11.48
CA GLY A 91 6.85 16.02 12.08
C GLY A 91 6.02 15.62 13.30
N HIS A 92 5.71 14.33 13.47
CA HIS A 92 4.97 13.80 14.64
C HIS A 92 5.88 13.23 15.74
N LEU A 93 7.16 12.99 15.43
CA LEU A 93 8.12 12.48 16.41
C LEU A 93 8.76 13.64 17.18
N PRO A 94 9.02 13.49 18.49
CA PRO A 94 9.84 14.44 19.21
C PRO A 94 11.25 14.47 18.59
N ALA A 95 11.77 15.67 18.32
CA ALA A 95 13.02 15.87 17.58
C ALA A 95 14.21 15.09 18.17
N ASP A 96 14.32 15.04 19.50
CA ASP A 96 15.42 14.37 20.21
C ASP A 96 15.08 12.93 20.63
N SER A 97 14.00 12.36 20.10
CA SER A 97 13.62 10.97 20.43
C SER A 97 14.57 9.96 19.76
N PRO A 98 14.83 8.80 20.39
CA PRO A 98 15.57 7.71 19.75
C PRO A 98 14.95 7.28 18.42
N HIS A 99 13.61 7.32 18.30
CA HIS A 99 12.91 7.01 17.06
C HIS A 99 13.22 8.01 15.93
N ALA A 100 13.26 9.30 16.23
CA ALA A 100 13.62 10.32 15.24
C ALA A 100 15.07 10.12 14.76
N ARG A 101 16.00 9.85 15.69
CA ARG A 101 17.40 9.53 15.35
C ARG A 101 17.51 8.28 14.48
N ASN A 102 16.85 7.18 14.86
CA ASN A 102 16.85 5.93 14.09
C ASN A 102 16.28 6.13 12.69
N LEU A 103 15.17 6.87 12.56
CA LEU A 103 14.56 7.18 11.26
C LEU A 103 15.52 8.00 10.38
N HIS A 104 16.16 9.01 10.94
CA HIS A 104 17.12 9.86 10.24
C HIS A 104 18.34 9.05 9.74
N VAL A 105 18.99 8.29 10.63
CA VAL A 105 20.18 7.50 10.29
C VAL A 105 19.87 6.46 9.22
N LEU A 106 18.74 5.75 9.33
CA LEU A 106 18.34 4.75 8.33
C LEU A 106 17.93 5.38 7.00
N ARG A 107 17.33 6.58 6.99
CA ARG A 107 17.08 7.32 5.76
C ARG A 107 18.39 7.62 5.04
N THR A 108 19.33 8.26 5.73
CA THR A 108 20.64 8.62 5.17
C THR A 108 21.38 7.37 4.68
N ALA A 109 21.32 6.26 5.42
CA ALA A 109 21.91 4.99 5.01
C ALA A 109 21.28 4.44 3.71
N LEU A 110 19.94 4.41 3.62
CA LEU A 110 19.23 3.88 2.45
C LEU A 110 19.33 4.78 1.21
N GLU A 111 19.60 6.07 1.38
CA GLU A 111 19.89 6.99 0.27
C GLU A 111 21.21 6.66 -0.45
N MET A 112 22.19 6.10 0.27
CA MET A 112 23.46 5.63 -0.29
C MET A 112 23.35 4.28 -1.02
N LEU A 113 22.23 3.57 -0.86
CA LEU A 113 22.06 2.20 -1.32
C LEU A 113 21.09 2.08 -2.51
N PRO A 114 21.15 0.96 -3.27
CA PRO A 114 20.15 0.66 -4.29
C PRO A 114 18.72 0.61 -3.72
N ALA A 115 17.71 0.85 -4.57
CA ALA A 115 16.29 0.82 -4.16
C ALA A 115 15.83 -0.54 -3.62
N THR A 116 16.56 -1.61 -3.95
CA THR A 116 16.31 -2.98 -3.48
C THR A 116 16.69 -3.18 -2.02
N SER A 117 17.56 -2.34 -1.47
CA SER A 117 17.99 -2.41 -0.07
C SER A 117 16.88 -1.96 0.88
N SER A 118 16.88 -2.50 2.09
CA SER A 118 15.90 -2.15 3.11
C SER A 118 16.48 -2.17 4.51
N ALA A 119 15.81 -1.49 5.44
CA ALA A 119 16.18 -1.48 6.84
C ALA A 119 15.07 -2.06 7.72
N LEU A 120 15.42 -2.77 8.78
CA LEU A 120 14.48 -3.34 9.74
C LEU A 120 14.83 -2.82 11.13
N ILE A 121 13.86 -2.22 11.82
CA ILE A 121 13.98 -1.92 13.25
C ILE A 121 13.17 -2.93 14.03
N THR A 122 13.76 -3.57 15.02
CA THR A 122 13.06 -4.51 15.92
C THR A 122 13.71 -4.54 17.29
N THR A 123 13.04 -5.13 18.27
CA THR A 123 13.66 -5.34 19.59
C THR A 123 14.60 -6.55 19.59
N PRO A 124 15.64 -6.56 20.45
CA PRO A 124 16.50 -7.73 20.64
C PRO A 124 15.72 -9.01 21.02
N SER A 125 14.68 -8.88 21.87
CA SER A 125 13.86 -10.00 22.31
C SER A 125 13.06 -10.63 21.16
N LEU A 126 12.51 -9.82 20.26
CA LEU A 126 11.80 -10.31 19.07
C LEU A 126 12.74 -10.92 18.04
N ALA A 127 13.93 -10.33 17.85
CA ALA A 127 14.96 -10.89 16.98
C ALA A 127 15.41 -12.28 17.47
N ALA A 128 15.59 -12.45 18.78
CA ALA A 128 16.03 -13.70 19.40
C ALA A 128 14.92 -14.73 19.64
N ALA A 129 13.65 -14.40 19.38
CA ALA A 129 12.49 -15.24 19.74
C ALA A 129 12.57 -16.67 19.21
N ALA A 130 13.15 -16.89 18.02
CA ALA A 130 13.29 -18.21 17.43
C ALA A 130 14.35 -19.07 18.15
N ALA A 131 15.48 -18.46 18.51
CA ALA A 131 16.52 -19.12 19.29
C ALA A 131 16.04 -19.43 20.72
N ALA A 132 15.28 -18.52 21.33
CA ALA A 132 14.67 -18.74 22.63
C ALA A 132 13.65 -19.89 22.61
N ALA A 133 12.81 -19.97 21.57
CA ALA A 133 11.86 -21.08 21.39
C ALA A 133 12.58 -22.43 21.17
N ALA A 134 13.67 -22.45 20.40
CA ALA A 134 14.51 -23.63 20.21
C ALA A 134 15.16 -24.08 21.53
N ALA A 135 15.66 -23.14 22.34
CA ALA A 135 16.23 -23.41 23.65
C ALA A 135 15.20 -23.87 24.70
N ALA A 136 13.93 -23.45 24.59
CA ALA A 136 12.84 -23.86 25.49
C ALA A 136 12.30 -25.27 25.20
N THR A 137 12.54 -25.80 23.99
CA THR A 137 12.04 -27.12 23.56
C THR A 137 12.72 -28.28 24.29
N THR A 138 13.84 -28.03 25.00
CA THR A 138 14.50 -29.05 25.84
C THR A 138 13.83 -29.31 27.19
N THR A 139 12.81 -28.56 27.63
CA THR A 139 12.25 -28.72 29.00
C THR A 139 10.73 -28.69 29.20
N ALA A 140 9.85 -28.58 28.18
CA ALA A 140 8.41 -28.79 28.42
C ALA A 140 7.57 -29.10 27.16
N ALA A 141 6.60 -30.00 27.33
CA ALA A 141 5.61 -30.46 26.36
C ALA A 141 4.46 -29.44 26.12
N ALA A 142 4.79 -28.20 25.74
CA ALA A 142 3.81 -27.25 25.22
C ALA A 142 4.01 -27.08 23.71
N ALA A 143 2.98 -27.37 22.92
CA ALA A 143 3.02 -27.14 21.48
C ALA A 143 3.40 -25.68 21.20
N PRO A 144 4.47 -25.40 20.42
CA PRO A 144 4.86 -24.04 20.14
C PRO A 144 3.73 -23.37 19.35
N THR A 145 3.12 -22.34 19.93
CA THR A 145 2.33 -21.41 19.14
C THR A 145 3.26 -20.90 18.03
N LYS A 146 2.83 -20.99 16.76
CA LYS A 146 3.60 -20.55 15.58
C LYS A 146 3.76 -19.02 15.60
N THR A 147 4.50 -18.47 16.56
CA THR A 147 4.89 -17.07 16.57
C THR A 147 6.01 -16.92 15.55
N LYS A 148 5.65 -16.36 14.38
CA LYS A 148 6.62 -16.11 13.31
C LYS A 148 7.63 -15.07 13.79
N ASN A 149 8.93 -15.38 13.72
CA ASN A 149 9.98 -14.42 14.02
C ASN A 149 10.02 -13.34 12.92
N PRO A 150 9.90 -12.04 13.27
CA PRO A 150 9.86 -10.96 12.29
C PRO A 150 11.12 -10.86 11.45
N LEU A 151 12.29 -11.03 12.07
CA LEU A 151 13.58 -10.95 11.41
C LEU A 151 13.74 -12.08 10.39
N ILE A 152 13.42 -13.32 10.77
CA ILE A 152 13.51 -14.48 9.87
C ILE A 152 12.50 -14.35 8.73
N HIS A 153 11.25 -14.00 9.03
CA HIS A 153 10.23 -13.79 8.00
C HIS A 153 10.67 -12.74 6.99
N ASN A 154 11.19 -11.63 7.48
CA ASN A 154 11.60 -10.51 6.67
C ASN A 154 12.87 -10.81 5.85
N LEU A 155 13.83 -11.56 6.40
CA LEU A 155 14.97 -12.06 5.62
C LEU A 155 14.54 -12.99 4.47
N LEU A 156 13.52 -13.83 4.69
CA LEU A 156 13.06 -14.79 3.68
C LEU A 156 12.13 -14.19 2.62
N THR A 157 11.35 -13.17 2.99
CA THR A 157 10.24 -12.67 2.15
C THR A 157 10.40 -11.22 1.72
N ASP A 158 11.36 -10.51 2.29
CA ASP A 158 11.55 -9.05 2.17
C ASP A 158 10.25 -8.25 2.42
N LYS A 159 9.39 -8.82 3.28
CA LYS A 159 8.10 -8.26 3.67
C LYS A 159 8.00 -8.12 5.18
N PRO A 160 7.22 -7.14 5.63
CA PRO A 160 6.82 -7.11 7.02
C PRO A 160 5.92 -8.32 7.34
N LEU A 161 5.81 -8.68 8.62
CA LEU A 161 4.94 -9.79 9.07
C LEU A 161 3.46 -9.56 8.74
N THR A 162 3.03 -8.30 8.80
CA THR A 162 1.67 -7.84 8.45
C THR A 162 1.81 -6.85 7.30
N SER A 163 0.83 -6.74 6.40
CA SER A 163 0.92 -5.74 5.31
C SER A 163 0.46 -4.35 5.77
N SER A 164 1.06 -3.30 5.24
CA SER A 164 0.74 -1.90 5.56
C SER A 164 -0.59 -1.40 5.00
N SER A 165 -1.08 -2.03 3.94
CA SER A 165 -2.39 -1.70 3.34
C SER A 165 -3.57 -2.38 4.02
N LEU A 166 -3.34 -3.27 4.98
CA LEU A 166 -4.42 -3.90 5.74
C LEU A 166 -5.13 -2.85 6.61
N PRO A 167 -6.47 -2.87 6.69
CA PRO A 167 -7.21 -2.02 7.59
C PRO A 167 -6.74 -2.24 9.02
N VAL A 168 -6.47 -1.16 9.75
CA VAL A 168 -6.14 -1.25 11.17
C VAL A 168 -7.39 -1.70 11.92
N GLN A 169 -7.42 -2.96 12.34
CA GLN A 169 -8.45 -3.51 13.23
C GLN A 169 -7.94 -3.48 14.67
N ALA A 170 -8.82 -3.14 15.62
CA ALA A 170 -8.49 -3.04 17.05
C ALA A 170 -7.93 -4.35 17.68
N HIS A 171 -8.13 -5.50 17.02
CA HIS A 171 -7.72 -6.82 17.49
C HIS A 171 -6.33 -7.28 17.00
N HIS A 172 -5.68 -6.53 16.11
CA HIS A 172 -4.31 -6.86 15.72
C HIS A 172 -3.34 -6.39 16.81
N THR A 173 -2.59 -7.34 17.38
CA THR A 173 -1.50 -7.05 18.31
C THR A 173 -0.53 -6.06 17.65
N GLY A 174 -0.23 -4.95 18.34
CA GLY A 174 0.75 -3.99 17.87
C GLY A 174 2.07 -4.69 17.54
N THR A 175 2.65 -4.40 16.38
CA THR A 175 4.02 -4.84 16.05
C THR A 175 5.00 -3.90 16.73
N LEU A 176 6.14 -4.42 17.19
CA LEU A 176 7.29 -3.60 17.59
C LEU A 176 8.40 -3.62 16.52
N THR A 177 8.05 -4.06 15.31
CA THR A 177 8.96 -4.15 14.17
C THR A 177 8.49 -3.22 13.06
N THR A 178 9.43 -2.43 12.53
CA THR A 178 9.23 -1.53 11.38
C THR A 178 10.16 -1.91 10.25
N LEU A 179 9.60 -2.17 9.07
CA LEU A 179 10.36 -2.27 7.83
C LEU A 179 10.43 -0.89 7.15
N LEU A 180 11.62 -0.44 6.79
CA LEU A 180 11.83 0.80 6.05
C LEU A 180 12.43 0.45 4.69
N LYS A 181 11.95 1.13 3.66
CA LYS A 181 12.59 1.17 2.35
C LYS A 181 12.73 2.61 1.93
N ARG A 182 13.77 2.90 1.14
CA ARG A 182 13.84 4.15 0.37
C ARG A 182 12.52 4.38 -0.35
N GLY A 183 12.00 3.28 -0.90
CA GLY A 183 10.66 3.15 -1.42
C GLY A 183 10.51 3.80 -2.79
N ILE A 184 9.27 3.96 -3.21
CA ILE A 184 8.91 4.39 -4.56
C ILE A 184 8.10 5.68 -4.43
N PRO A 185 8.44 6.77 -5.14
CA PRO A 185 7.68 8.01 -5.06
C PRO A 185 6.23 7.78 -5.52
N LEU A 186 5.26 8.43 -4.89
CA LEU A 186 3.88 8.47 -5.39
C LEU A 186 3.61 9.80 -6.04
N THR A 187 2.89 9.78 -7.14
CA THR A 187 2.23 10.95 -7.69
C THR A 187 0.73 10.69 -7.71
N VAL A 188 -0.05 11.61 -7.16
CA VAL A 188 -1.50 11.54 -7.15
C VAL A 188 -2.04 12.71 -7.96
N HIS A 189 -2.63 12.40 -9.09
CA HIS A 189 -3.30 13.38 -9.95
C HIS A 189 -4.80 13.33 -9.66
N ILE A 190 -5.40 14.46 -9.29
CA ILE A 190 -6.83 14.56 -8.95
C ILE A 190 -7.57 15.27 -10.08
N GLY A 191 -8.69 14.72 -10.54
CA GLY A 191 -9.57 15.36 -11.54
C GLY A 191 -8.89 15.63 -12.89
N VAL A 192 -8.03 14.73 -13.34
CA VAL A 192 -7.25 14.83 -14.59
C VAL A 192 -7.92 14.09 -15.74
N GLN A 193 -7.49 14.33 -16.97
CA GLN A 193 -7.82 13.48 -18.12
C GLN A 193 -6.61 12.60 -18.45
N LEU A 194 -6.81 11.35 -18.87
CA LEU A 194 -5.67 10.49 -19.20
C LEU A 194 -4.91 10.97 -20.45
N SER A 195 -5.55 11.79 -21.27
CA SER A 195 -4.95 12.49 -22.41
C SER A 195 -4.11 13.71 -22.03
N ASP A 196 -4.06 14.10 -20.75
CA ASP A 196 -3.29 15.26 -20.32
C ASP A 196 -1.79 15.06 -20.59
N PRO A 197 -1.06 16.10 -21.07
CA PRO A 197 0.36 15.98 -21.41
C PRO A 197 1.27 15.72 -20.20
N ALA A 198 0.76 15.91 -18.97
CA ALA A 198 1.47 15.58 -17.74
C ALA A 198 1.50 14.07 -17.45
N ILE A 199 0.69 13.28 -18.15
CA ILE A 199 0.56 11.83 -17.96
C ILE A 199 1.23 11.13 -19.15
N ASP A 200 2.13 10.21 -18.85
CA ASP A 200 2.76 9.35 -19.85
C ASP A 200 1.78 8.21 -20.16
N LEU A 201 0.80 8.51 -21.01
CA LEU A 201 -0.23 7.56 -21.43
C LEU A 201 0.38 6.28 -22.04
N PRO A 202 1.41 6.33 -22.91
CA PRO A 202 2.08 5.13 -23.40
C PRO A 202 2.61 4.21 -22.29
N LYS A 203 3.29 4.76 -21.28
CA LYS A 203 3.75 3.96 -20.13
C LYS A 203 2.60 3.40 -19.31
N LEU A 204 1.52 4.17 -19.11
CA LEU A 204 0.34 3.72 -18.39
C LEU A 204 -0.34 2.54 -19.10
N VAL A 205 -0.49 2.63 -20.42
CA VAL A 205 -1.04 1.54 -21.25
C VAL A 205 -0.15 0.31 -21.14
N ALA A 206 1.17 0.46 -21.31
CA ALA A 206 2.11 -0.65 -21.20
C ALA A 206 2.06 -1.33 -19.82
N LEU A 207 1.92 -0.57 -18.74
CA LEU A 207 1.73 -1.08 -17.39
C LEU A 207 0.42 -1.89 -17.25
N VAL A 208 -0.69 -1.36 -17.77
CA VAL A 208 -1.98 -2.05 -17.74
C VAL A 208 -1.89 -3.36 -18.53
N GLU A 209 -1.37 -3.32 -19.76
CA GLU A 209 -1.25 -4.52 -20.59
C GLU A 209 -0.31 -5.56 -19.98
N ASP A 210 0.83 -5.15 -19.39
CA ASP A 210 1.72 -6.07 -18.68
C ASP A 210 1.02 -6.70 -17.46
N SER A 211 0.38 -5.89 -16.63
CA SER A 211 -0.26 -6.33 -15.39
C SER A 211 -1.41 -7.30 -15.64
N PHE A 212 -2.26 -7.02 -16.64
CA PHE A 212 -3.44 -7.83 -16.95
C PHE A 212 -3.16 -8.96 -17.95
N GLY A 213 -2.07 -8.88 -18.71
CA GLY A 213 -1.73 -9.85 -19.76
C GLY A 213 -2.68 -9.83 -20.95
N LYS A 214 -3.31 -8.68 -21.22
CA LYS A 214 -4.30 -8.45 -22.28
C LYS A 214 -4.09 -7.08 -22.89
N ARG A 215 -4.56 -6.87 -24.13
CA ARG A 215 -4.50 -5.54 -24.74
C ARG A 215 -5.61 -4.63 -24.26
N LEU A 216 -5.32 -3.34 -24.17
CA LEU A 216 -6.29 -2.32 -23.83
C LEU A 216 -6.84 -1.71 -25.13
N ASP A 217 -8.15 -1.75 -25.32
CA ASP A 217 -8.79 -0.93 -26.36
C ASP A 217 -8.76 0.53 -25.90
N LEU A 218 -7.69 1.23 -26.28
CA LEU A 218 -7.39 2.56 -25.78
C LEU A 218 -8.46 3.57 -26.18
N GLU A 219 -8.95 3.54 -27.42
CA GLU A 219 -9.92 4.51 -27.90
C GLU A 219 -11.27 4.35 -27.18
N HIS A 220 -11.76 3.12 -27.08
CA HIS A 220 -12.98 2.83 -26.31
C HIS A 220 -12.80 3.16 -24.83
N TYR A 221 -11.62 2.87 -24.27
CA TYR A 221 -11.35 3.13 -22.86
C TYR A 221 -11.36 4.63 -22.53
N LEU A 222 -10.61 5.44 -23.28
CA LEU A 222 -10.50 6.89 -23.10
C LEU A 222 -11.87 7.57 -23.21
N LYS A 223 -12.67 7.21 -24.23
CA LYS A 223 -14.04 7.75 -24.41
C LYS A 223 -14.93 7.59 -23.18
N ARG A 224 -14.74 6.53 -22.38
CA ARG A 224 -15.52 6.28 -21.17
C ARG A 224 -14.97 7.00 -19.95
N VAL A 225 -13.65 7.03 -19.77
CA VAL A 225 -13.02 7.49 -18.53
C VAL A 225 -12.66 8.98 -18.52
N ASP A 226 -12.37 9.56 -19.68
CA ASP A 226 -12.04 10.98 -19.76
C ASP A 226 -13.27 11.81 -19.37
N GLY A 227 -13.08 12.76 -18.45
CA GLY A 227 -14.17 13.51 -17.81
C GLY A 227 -14.74 12.86 -16.54
N HIS A 228 -14.46 11.58 -16.30
CA HIS A 228 -14.91 10.84 -15.12
C HIS A 228 -13.80 10.47 -14.13
N ILE A 229 -12.53 10.66 -14.49
CA ILE A 229 -11.41 10.32 -13.59
C ILE A 229 -11.46 11.18 -12.32
N ALA A 230 -11.60 10.50 -11.19
CA ALA A 230 -11.50 11.10 -9.88
C ALA A 230 -10.04 11.26 -9.48
N ALA A 231 -9.25 10.20 -9.66
CA ALA A 231 -7.83 10.20 -9.35
C ALA A 231 -7.05 9.20 -10.20
N LEU A 232 -5.81 9.56 -10.53
CA LEU A 232 -4.78 8.67 -11.02
C LEU A 232 -3.63 8.66 -10.01
N VAL A 233 -3.40 7.51 -9.39
CA VAL A 233 -2.27 7.28 -8.48
C VAL A 233 -1.19 6.52 -9.23
N VAL A 234 0.02 7.08 -9.34
CA VAL A 234 1.17 6.46 -10.03
C VAL A 234 2.29 6.26 -9.03
N ALA A 235 2.83 5.04 -8.95
CA ALA A 235 4.03 4.72 -8.19
C ALA A 235 5.25 4.67 -9.12
N GLY A 236 6.20 5.56 -8.83
CA GLY A 236 7.49 5.65 -9.49
C GLY A 236 7.37 5.90 -10.98
N GLU A 237 8.16 5.17 -11.76
CA GLU A 237 8.17 5.27 -13.22
C GLU A 237 7.14 4.29 -13.83
N TYR A 238 5.89 4.40 -13.37
CA TYR A 238 4.79 3.49 -13.74
C TYR A 238 5.06 2.03 -13.35
N GLU A 239 5.65 1.79 -12.19
CA GLU A 239 5.80 0.44 -11.63
C GLU A 239 4.48 -0.13 -11.09
N GLY A 240 3.57 0.77 -10.69
CA GLY A 240 2.20 0.46 -10.39
C GLY A 240 1.32 1.70 -10.48
N ALA A 241 0.04 1.52 -10.77
CA ALA A 241 -0.92 2.60 -10.87
C ALA A 241 -2.33 2.17 -10.49
N ALA A 242 -3.11 3.12 -9.99
CA ALA A 242 -4.55 2.98 -9.76
C ALA A 242 -5.30 4.11 -10.48
N ILE A 243 -6.27 3.73 -11.32
CA ILE A 243 -7.19 4.64 -11.99
C ILE A 243 -8.53 4.54 -11.28
N VAL A 244 -8.99 5.67 -10.74
CA VAL A 244 -10.23 5.77 -9.98
C VAL A 244 -11.17 6.74 -10.70
N THR A 245 -12.41 6.33 -10.94
CA THR A 245 -13.43 7.09 -11.66
C THR A 245 -14.63 7.44 -10.76
N TRP A 246 -15.33 8.50 -11.13
CA TRP A 246 -16.67 8.82 -10.63
C TRP A 246 -17.70 8.14 -11.54
N GLU A 247 -18.49 7.24 -10.96
CA GLU A 247 -19.53 6.49 -11.64
C GLU A 247 -20.91 6.85 -11.08
N TYR A 248 -21.96 6.66 -11.88
CA TYR A 248 -23.31 7.11 -11.56
C TYR A 248 -24.26 5.90 -11.60
N PRO A 249 -24.85 5.49 -10.46
CA PRO A 249 -25.74 4.33 -10.39
C PRO A 249 -27.05 4.50 -11.14
N ASP A 250 -27.53 5.73 -11.20
CA ASP A 250 -28.75 6.15 -11.87
C ASP A 250 -28.33 6.89 -13.14
N SER A 251 -27.86 6.17 -14.16
CA SER A 251 -27.62 6.76 -15.46
C SER A 251 -28.97 7.09 -16.12
N ASP A 252 -29.57 8.23 -15.76
CA ASP A 252 -30.09 9.09 -16.81
C ASP A 252 -28.84 9.60 -17.57
N PRO A 253 -28.83 9.55 -18.91
CA PRO A 253 -27.77 10.19 -19.67
C PRO A 253 -27.67 11.64 -19.21
N ASP A 254 -26.44 12.15 -19.13
CA ASP A 254 -26.12 13.53 -18.78
C ASP A 254 -27.16 14.47 -19.43
N PRO A 255 -27.80 15.42 -18.73
CA PRO A 255 -28.79 16.33 -19.35
C PRO A 255 -28.21 17.18 -20.49
N ASP A 256 -26.90 17.12 -20.72
CA ASP A 256 -26.19 17.73 -21.85
C ASP A 256 -25.73 16.72 -22.93
N SER A 257 -26.17 15.45 -22.86
CA SER A 257 -25.87 14.41 -23.85
C SER A 257 -27.13 13.96 -24.61
N ASP A 258 -27.26 14.43 -25.85
CA ASP A 258 -28.28 13.98 -26.80
C ASP A 258 -27.97 12.55 -27.28
N SER A 259 -28.41 11.53 -26.54
CA SER A 259 -28.51 10.18 -27.08
C SER A 259 -29.68 9.41 -26.49
N GLU A 260 -30.65 9.09 -27.36
CA GLU A 260 -31.78 8.20 -27.07
C GLU A 260 -31.30 6.77 -26.80
N VAL A 261 -31.67 6.20 -25.64
CA VAL A 261 -31.44 4.78 -25.35
C VAL A 261 -32.78 4.04 -25.33
N VAL A 262 -32.86 3.00 -26.17
CA VAL A 262 -33.98 2.05 -26.27
C VAL A 262 -33.64 0.78 -25.46
N GLY A 263 -34.55 0.39 -24.56
CA GLY A 263 -34.85 -1.03 -24.31
C GLY A 263 -34.40 -1.67 -22.99
N GLY A 264 -35.35 -1.69 -22.03
CA GLY A 264 -35.77 -2.82 -21.17
C GLY A 264 -34.74 -3.71 -20.44
N GLU A 265 -34.75 -3.64 -19.10
CA GLU A 265 -34.17 -4.67 -18.21
C GLU A 265 -35.14 -5.12 -17.11
N GLU A 266 -35.12 -6.41 -16.80
CA GLU A 266 -35.90 -7.11 -15.76
C GLU A 266 -35.40 -6.77 -14.34
N ALA A 267 -36.34 -6.63 -13.40
CA ALA A 267 -36.11 -6.18 -12.04
C ALA A 267 -35.30 -7.18 -11.18
N THR A 268 -34.27 -6.66 -10.51
CA THR A 268 -33.41 -7.34 -9.54
C THR A 268 -33.92 -7.20 -8.10
N HIS A 269 -33.38 -7.97 -7.15
CA HIS A 269 -33.74 -7.91 -5.71
C HIS A 269 -33.56 -6.50 -5.11
N CYS A 270 -32.60 -5.71 -5.59
CA CYS A 270 -32.39 -4.34 -5.16
C CYS A 270 -33.43 -3.35 -5.73
N ASP A 271 -34.17 -3.72 -6.78
CA ASP A 271 -35.21 -2.87 -7.36
C ASP A 271 -36.49 -2.87 -6.53
N ALA A 272 -36.77 -3.93 -5.76
CA ALA A 272 -37.90 -3.98 -4.84
C ALA A 272 -37.71 -3.05 -3.62
N GLU A 273 -36.53 -3.08 -2.99
CA GLU A 273 -36.20 -2.23 -1.83
C GLU A 273 -35.86 -0.78 -2.23
N ALA A 274 -35.22 -0.57 -3.40
CA ALA A 274 -34.98 0.76 -3.92
C ALA A 274 -36.27 1.48 -4.35
N ALA A 275 -37.26 0.76 -4.87
CA ALA A 275 -38.58 1.32 -5.20
C ALA A 275 -39.33 1.79 -3.94
N GLU A 276 -39.24 1.07 -2.83
CA GLU A 276 -39.84 1.46 -1.55
C GLU A 276 -39.13 2.71 -0.97
N ALA A 277 -37.80 2.76 -1.02
CA ALA A 277 -37.03 3.92 -0.61
C ALA A 277 -37.21 5.16 -1.53
N ALA A 278 -37.43 4.94 -2.84
CA ALA A 278 -37.75 6.00 -3.80
C ALA A 278 -39.18 6.55 -3.60
N ALA A 279 -40.15 5.67 -3.30
CA ALA A 279 -41.51 6.07 -2.97
C ALA A 279 -41.58 6.91 -1.68
N LEU A 280 -40.78 6.57 -0.67
CA LEU A 280 -40.62 7.37 0.55
C LEU A 280 -39.96 8.73 0.31
N ARG A 281 -39.03 8.86 -0.65
CA ARG A 281 -38.42 10.15 -1.06
C ARG A 281 -39.38 11.04 -1.85
N ALA A 282 -40.19 10.46 -2.73
CA ALA A 282 -41.21 11.18 -3.49
C ALA A 282 -42.25 11.85 -2.58
N ALA A 283 -42.50 11.27 -1.40
CA ALA A 283 -43.39 11.84 -0.40
C ALA A 283 -42.76 12.99 0.42
N ALA A 284 -41.46 13.27 0.31
CA ALA A 284 -40.72 14.08 1.28
C ALA A 284 -39.92 15.30 0.74
N SER A 285 -39.98 15.70 -0.54
CA SER A 285 -39.14 16.81 -1.03
C SER A 285 -39.87 18.03 -1.62
N ALA A 286 -39.44 19.21 -1.14
CA ALA A 286 -39.59 20.53 -1.76
C ALA A 286 -38.44 20.75 -2.78
N PRO A 287 -38.53 21.72 -3.72
CA PRO A 287 -37.71 21.74 -4.92
C PRO A 287 -36.31 22.31 -4.65
N GLY A 288 -35.36 21.43 -4.37
CA GLY A 288 -33.93 21.69 -4.46
C GLY A 288 -33.28 20.53 -5.19
N ARG A 289 -32.63 20.78 -6.33
CA ARG A 289 -31.99 19.78 -7.19
C ARG A 289 -30.97 18.97 -6.38
N GLU A 290 -31.35 17.76 -5.95
CA GLU A 290 -30.47 16.81 -5.26
C GLU A 290 -29.32 16.48 -6.24
N LYS A 291 -28.07 16.79 -5.87
CA LYS A 291 -26.92 16.51 -6.74
C LYS A 291 -26.85 15.00 -6.97
N ALA A 292 -26.81 14.58 -8.24
CA ALA A 292 -26.66 13.17 -8.62
C ALA A 292 -25.54 12.52 -7.81
N LYS A 293 -25.88 11.45 -7.09
CA LYS A 293 -24.99 10.81 -6.13
C LYS A 293 -23.96 10.00 -6.90
N ARG A 294 -22.69 10.35 -6.72
CA ARG A 294 -21.55 9.74 -7.44
C ARG A 294 -20.91 8.66 -6.58
N VAL A 295 -20.50 7.58 -7.22
CA VAL A 295 -19.78 6.47 -6.60
C VAL A 295 -18.33 6.51 -7.04
N LEU A 296 -17.41 6.38 -6.09
CA LEU A 296 -15.98 6.33 -6.38
C LEU A 296 -15.59 4.87 -6.70
N TYR A 297 -15.21 4.62 -7.95
CA TYR A 297 -14.94 3.28 -8.47
C TYR A 297 -13.47 3.12 -8.83
N LEU A 298 -12.82 2.05 -8.34
CA LEU A 298 -11.47 1.68 -8.78
C LEU A 298 -11.57 0.85 -10.07
N ASP A 299 -11.20 1.49 -11.18
CA ASP A 299 -11.39 0.97 -12.54
C ASP A 299 -10.21 0.11 -13.02
N LYS A 300 -8.99 0.56 -12.73
CA LYS A 300 -7.76 -0.21 -12.98
C LYS A 300 -6.86 -0.17 -11.77
N PHE A 301 -6.38 -1.33 -11.39
CA PHE A 301 -5.31 -1.49 -10.42
C PHE A 301 -4.22 -2.35 -11.06
N ALA A 302 -3.16 -1.71 -11.52
CA ALA A 302 -2.11 -2.34 -12.31
C ALA A 302 -0.77 -2.28 -11.59
N VAL A 303 -0.04 -3.38 -11.57
CA VAL A 303 1.32 -3.47 -11.04
C VAL A 303 2.12 -4.34 -11.98
N LEU A 304 3.31 -3.89 -12.38
CA LEU A 304 4.17 -4.66 -13.28
C LEU A 304 4.42 -6.06 -12.72
N LYS A 305 4.38 -7.08 -13.58
CA LYS A 305 4.56 -8.48 -13.16
C LYS A 305 5.84 -8.71 -12.36
N ARG A 306 6.94 -8.04 -12.74
CA ARG A 306 8.22 -8.09 -12.01
C ARG A 306 8.17 -7.49 -10.60
N SER A 307 7.20 -6.61 -10.36
CA SER A 307 6.98 -5.88 -9.11
C SER A 307 5.80 -6.47 -8.30
N GLN A 308 5.13 -7.51 -8.81
CA GLN A 308 4.06 -8.19 -8.09
C GLN A 308 4.67 -9.13 -7.04
N GLY A 309 4.21 -9.01 -5.80
CA GLY A 309 4.69 -9.86 -4.70
C GLY A 309 6.08 -9.48 -4.16
N THR A 310 6.74 -8.47 -4.72
CA THR A 310 8.03 -7.91 -4.27
C THR A 310 7.88 -6.40 -4.05
N GLY A 311 8.72 -5.77 -3.21
CA GLY A 311 8.82 -4.31 -3.15
C GLY A 311 7.65 -3.51 -2.53
N GLY A 312 6.48 -4.12 -2.30
CA GLY A 312 5.34 -3.45 -1.67
C GLY A 312 4.61 -2.44 -2.56
N VAL A 313 4.87 -2.45 -3.88
CA VAL A 313 4.30 -1.48 -4.84
C VAL A 313 2.77 -1.45 -4.79
N ALA A 314 2.13 -2.62 -4.81
CA ALA A 314 0.68 -2.75 -4.69
C ALA A 314 0.16 -2.12 -3.39
N ASP A 315 0.84 -2.39 -2.27
CA ASP A 315 0.43 -1.86 -0.97
C ASP A 315 0.59 -0.33 -0.92
N VAL A 316 1.65 0.22 -1.54
CA VAL A 316 1.90 1.66 -1.65
C VAL A 316 0.83 2.35 -2.50
N VAL A 317 0.53 1.83 -3.70
CA VAL A 317 -0.49 2.38 -4.60
C VAL A 317 -1.87 2.35 -3.92
N PHE A 318 -2.23 1.21 -3.32
CA PHE A 318 -3.52 1.06 -2.64
C PHE A 318 -3.63 1.98 -1.42
N LYS A 319 -2.57 2.09 -0.62
CA LYS A 319 -2.53 3.00 0.53
C LYS A 319 -2.73 4.45 0.08
N GLY A 320 -2.03 4.92 -0.95
CA GLY A 320 -2.20 6.28 -1.44
C GLY A 320 -3.59 6.55 -2.01
N MET A 321 -4.18 5.56 -2.68
CA MET A 321 -5.57 5.63 -3.14
C MET A 321 -6.56 5.80 -1.98
N VAL A 322 -6.46 4.97 -0.93
CA VAL A 322 -7.34 5.06 0.25
C VAL A 322 -7.08 6.33 1.06
N GLU A 323 -5.83 6.77 1.15
CA GLU A 323 -5.47 8.00 1.86
C GLU A 323 -6.02 9.25 1.16
N SER A 324 -6.13 9.23 -0.17
CA SER A 324 -6.79 10.31 -0.93
C SER A 324 -8.26 10.47 -0.55
N VAL A 325 -8.94 9.39 -0.16
CA VAL A 325 -10.30 9.45 0.38
C VAL A 325 -10.30 9.90 1.84
N ARG A 326 -9.42 9.33 2.67
CA ARG A 326 -9.34 9.62 4.11
C ARG A 326 -9.01 11.07 4.41
N SER A 327 -8.08 11.66 3.65
CA SER A 327 -7.67 13.06 3.77
C SER A 327 -8.75 14.04 3.27
N GLY A 328 -9.81 13.55 2.62
CA GLY A 328 -10.87 14.37 2.03
C GLY A 328 -10.54 14.98 0.67
N ALA A 329 -9.38 14.64 0.08
CA ALA A 329 -9.04 15.04 -1.29
C ALA A 329 -10.05 14.48 -2.31
N LEU A 330 -10.49 13.24 -2.10
CA LEU A 330 -11.63 12.64 -2.77
C LEU A 330 -12.82 12.61 -1.82
N ARG A 331 -13.85 13.42 -2.09
CA ARG A 331 -15.06 13.54 -1.28
C ARG A 331 -16.00 12.35 -1.48
N ALA A 332 -15.58 11.19 -0.99
CA ALA A 332 -16.35 9.95 -0.96
C ALA A 332 -16.18 9.27 0.40
N GLU A 333 -17.07 8.36 0.74
CA GLU A 333 -16.94 7.56 1.98
C GLU A 333 -15.98 6.38 1.85
N GLY A 334 -15.72 5.97 0.61
CA GLY A 334 -14.87 4.84 0.29
C GLY A 334 -14.88 4.55 -1.20
N ILE A 335 -14.24 3.45 -1.56
CA ILE A 335 -13.98 3.05 -2.94
C ILE A 335 -14.59 1.68 -3.13
N VAL A 336 -15.29 1.48 -4.25
CA VAL A 336 -15.81 0.18 -4.68
C VAL A 336 -15.07 -0.29 -5.93
N TRP A 337 -14.90 -1.60 -6.07
CA TRP A 337 -14.37 -2.20 -7.30
C TRP A 337 -14.94 -3.59 -7.52
N ARG A 338 -14.76 -4.10 -8.75
CA ARG A 338 -15.05 -5.49 -9.08
C ARG A 338 -13.79 -6.20 -9.57
N SER A 339 -13.74 -7.51 -9.35
CA SER A 339 -12.68 -8.38 -9.85
C SER A 339 -13.28 -9.72 -10.29
N ARG A 340 -12.70 -10.36 -11.31
CA ARG A 340 -13.17 -11.67 -11.79
C ARG A 340 -13.09 -12.67 -10.63
N ARG A 341 -14.09 -13.56 -10.49
CA ARG A 341 -14.14 -14.53 -9.38
C ARG A 341 -12.89 -15.41 -9.27
N TRP A 342 -12.29 -15.77 -10.40
CA TRP A 342 -11.09 -16.60 -10.49
C TRP A 342 -9.76 -15.81 -10.47
N ASN A 343 -9.80 -14.48 -10.27
CA ASN A 343 -8.57 -13.69 -10.15
C ASN A 343 -7.81 -14.09 -8.88
N MET A 344 -6.55 -14.52 -9.04
CA MET A 344 -5.69 -14.91 -7.93
C MET A 344 -5.44 -13.79 -6.90
N VAL A 345 -5.53 -12.52 -7.35
CA VAL A 345 -5.37 -11.33 -6.51
C VAL A 345 -6.54 -11.17 -5.53
N ASN A 346 -7.67 -11.87 -5.72
CA ASN A 346 -8.81 -11.75 -4.82
C ASN A 346 -8.45 -12.07 -3.36
N LYS A 347 -7.52 -13.00 -3.11
CA LYS A 347 -7.00 -13.26 -1.75
C LYS A 347 -6.46 -11.99 -1.10
N TRP A 348 -5.71 -11.19 -1.85
CA TRP A 348 -5.16 -9.92 -1.40
C TRP A 348 -6.24 -8.84 -1.22
N TYR A 349 -7.27 -8.80 -2.08
CA TYR A 349 -8.41 -7.89 -1.93
C TYR A 349 -9.28 -8.21 -0.70
N PHE A 350 -9.53 -9.50 -0.40
CA PHE A 350 -10.33 -9.91 0.77
C PHE A 350 -9.74 -9.39 2.09
N GLU A 351 -8.42 -9.34 2.19
CA GLU A 351 -7.76 -8.84 3.40
C GLU A 351 -7.86 -7.32 3.56
N ARG A 352 -8.15 -6.59 2.46
CA ARG A 352 -8.14 -5.11 2.42
C ARG A 352 -9.52 -4.49 2.38
N ALA A 353 -10.48 -5.18 1.79
CA ALA A 353 -11.86 -4.74 1.72
C ALA A 353 -12.52 -4.77 3.10
N LYS A 354 -13.48 -3.88 3.33
CA LYS A 354 -14.38 -3.91 4.48
C LYS A 354 -15.54 -4.88 4.27
N GLY A 355 -15.91 -5.10 3.01
CA GLY A 355 -16.87 -6.12 2.64
C GLY A 355 -16.71 -6.54 1.19
N THR A 356 -17.40 -7.62 0.85
CA THR A 356 -17.34 -8.26 -0.46
C THR A 356 -18.68 -8.89 -0.79
N TYR A 357 -19.00 -8.95 -2.08
CA TYR A 357 -20.22 -9.58 -2.56
C TYR A 357 -20.00 -10.24 -3.90
N LYS A 358 -20.44 -11.50 -4.04
CA LYS A 358 -20.38 -12.21 -5.33
C LYS A 358 -21.64 -11.86 -6.11
N ILE A 359 -21.52 -10.91 -7.04
CA ILE A 359 -22.63 -10.43 -7.87
C ILE A 359 -23.22 -11.63 -8.64
N PRO A 360 -24.49 -11.99 -8.45
CA PRO A 360 -25.16 -13.08 -9.16
C PRO A 360 -25.04 -12.92 -10.69
N ASP A 361 -24.90 -14.06 -11.38
CA ASP A 361 -24.98 -14.18 -12.85
C ASP A 361 -23.99 -13.34 -13.67
N SER A 362 -22.98 -12.74 -13.04
CA SER A 362 -22.05 -11.82 -13.71
C SER A 362 -20.59 -12.31 -13.75
N GLY A 363 -20.26 -13.36 -12.99
CA GLY A 363 -18.88 -13.86 -12.84
C GLY A 363 -17.93 -12.91 -12.08
N TRP A 364 -18.47 -11.82 -11.50
CA TRP A 364 -17.72 -10.81 -10.76
C TRP A 364 -17.86 -10.99 -9.24
N THR A 365 -16.85 -10.51 -8.52
CA THR A 365 -16.87 -10.25 -7.08
C THR A 365 -16.65 -8.76 -6.86
N MET A 366 -17.58 -8.13 -6.15
CA MET A 366 -17.53 -6.75 -5.69
C MET A 366 -16.79 -6.67 -4.36
N PHE A 367 -16.07 -5.58 -4.16
CA PHE A 367 -15.33 -5.26 -2.94
C PHE A 367 -15.44 -3.75 -2.66
N TRP A 368 -15.39 -3.35 -1.39
CA TRP A 368 -15.42 -1.93 -1.02
C TRP A 368 -14.62 -1.61 0.24
N THR A 369 -14.27 -0.34 0.43
CA THR A 369 -13.59 0.17 1.65
C THR A 369 -14.52 0.91 2.62
N SER A 370 -15.74 1.26 2.21
CA SER A 370 -16.73 1.98 3.02
C SER A 370 -17.19 1.14 4.22
N ARG A 371 -17.55 1.81 5.32
CA ARG A 371 -18.11 1.16 6.52
C ARG A 371 -19.61 0.98 6.38
N ASP A 372 -20.17 0.07 7.17
CA ASP A 372 -21.61 -0.08 7.41
C ASP A 372 -22.48 -0.30 6.14
N VAL A 373 -21.86 -0.74 5.05
CA VAL A 373 -22.56 -1.12 3.81
C VAL A 373 -23.45 -2.33 4.11
N GLY A 374 -24.75 -2.19 3.85
CA GLY A 374 -25.79 -3.18 4.14
C GLY A 374 -26.22 -3.29 5.62
N ALA A 375 -25.76 -2.41 6.51
CA ALA A 375 -26.08 -2.49 7.94
C ALA A 375 -27.38 -1.75 8.33
N ASP A 376 -27.67 -0.64 7.65
CA ASP A 376 -28.87 0.19 7.84
C ASP A 376 -29.47 0.60 6.49
N ALA A 377 -30.56 1.37 6.49
CA ALA A 377 -31.25 1.79 5.27
C ALA A 377 -30.33 2.56 4.29
N GLU A 378 -29.40 3.37 4.82
CA GLU A 378 -28.44 4.11 4.00
C GLU A 378 -27.35 3.19 3.44
N GLY A 379 -26.87 2.25 4.25
CA GLY A 379 -25.93 1.19 3.89
C GLY A 379 -26.49 0.25 2.83
N VAL A 380 -27.77 -0.13 2.91
CA VAL A 380 -28.45 -0.92 1.88
C VAL A 380 -28.54 -0.12 0.59
N ARG A 381 -28.93 1.16 0.63
CA ARG A 381 -28.93 2.02 -0.55
C ARG A 381 -27.54 2.07 -1.21
N ARG A 382 -26.50 2.28 -0.42
CA ARG A 382 -25.10 2.32 -0.88
C ARG A 382 -24.66 0.99 -1.49
N PHE A 383 -25.09 -0.13 -0.93
CA PHE A 383 -24.86 -1.46 -1.49
C PHE A 383 -25.48 -1.59 -2.89
N CYS A 384 -26.74 -1.18 -3.06
CA CYS A 384 -27.41 -1.20 -4.35
C CYS A 384 -26.73 -0.30 -5.38
N GLU A 385 -26.33 0.92 -4.98
CA GLU A 385 -25.58 1.86 -5.82
C GLU A 385 -24.26 1.22 -6.32
N TYR A 386 -23.54 0.55 -5.43
CA TYR A 386 -22.30 -0.15 -5.74
C TYR A 386 -22.51 -1.34 -6.68
N GLU A 387 -23.56 -2.13 -6.46
CA GLU A 387 -23.88 -3.26 -7.33
C GLU A 387 -24.24 -2.78 -8.73
N ARG A 388 -25.08 -1.76 -8.87
CA ARG A 388 -25.47 -1.17 -10.16
C ARG A 388 -24.26 -0.70 -10.95
N VAL A 389 -23.37 0.09 -10.33
CA VAL A 389 -22.11 0.51 -10.94
C VAL A 389 -21.29 -0.71 -11.37
N CYS A 390 -21.07 -1.69 -10.48
CA CYS A 390 -20.27 -2.86 -10.82
C CYS A 390 -20.85 -3.71 -11.95
N ARG A 391 -22.18 -3.72 -12.15
CA ARG A 391 -22.84 -4.39 -13.27
C ARG A 391 -22.70 -3.59 -14.57
N ALA A 392 -22.92 -2.28 -14.53
CA ALA A 392 -22.94 -1.40 -15.69
C ALA A 392 -21.58 -1.22 -16.39
N ILE A 393 -20.46 -1.32 -15.65
CA ILE A 393 -19.13 -1.12 -16.26
C ILE A 393 -18.89 -2.13 -17.39
N VAL A 394 -18.61 -1.62 -18.59
CA VAL A 394 -18.28 -2.45 -19.76
C VAL A 394 -16.81 -2.91 -19.69
N PRO A 395 -16.49 -4.19 -19.95
CA PRO A 395 -15.12 -4.65 -20.05
C PRO A 395 -14.32 -3.86 -21.11
N SER A 396 -13.11 -3.43 -20.76
CA SER A 396 -12.22 -2.62 -21.62
C SER A 396 -10.97 -3.35 -22.11
N LEU A 397 -10.74 -4.58 -21.63
CA LEU A 397 -9.59 -5.41 -22.03
C LEU A 397 -10.04 -6.40 -23.10
N VAL A 398 -9.31 -6.44 -24.21
CA VAL A 398 -9.54 -7.35 -25.34
C VAL A 398 -8.51 -8.48 -25.31
N ASP A 399 -8.90 -9.66 -25.82
CA ASP A 399 -8.05 -10.85 -25.86
C ASP A 399 -6.87 -10.72 -26.83
#